data_AF-A0A4Z2JBW1-F1
#
_entry.id   AF-A0A4Z2JBW1-F1
#
_cell.length_a   1.000
_cell.length_b   1.000
_cell.length_c   1.000
_cell.angle_alpha   90.00
_cell.angle_beta   90.00
_cell.angle_gamma   90.00
#
_symmetry.space_group_name_H-M   'P 1'
#
loop_
_entity.id
_entity.type
_entity.pdbx_description
1 polymer ?
#
loop_
_entity_poly.entity_id
_entity_poly.type
_entity_poly.pdbx_seq_one_letter_code
_entity_poly.pdbx_strand_id
1 'polypeptide(L)'
;MRGSTPLDVAASSVMDNNGLALALEEPDLDKVVTYLAGCGLQSCPILLAKGESVEENSSVVVKLLIRRPECFGPALRGEGGNGLLAAMKEAIKISETPALDLPGSVHGVSSDVSADGDDEEEVVHMGNAIMSFYSALIDLLGRCAPEMHLINKGKGEALRIRAILRSLVPTEDLVGIISIPLKMPITNKDGSVTEPDMSACFCPDHKAPMVLFLDRVYGIEDQSFLLHLLEVGFLPDLRAATSLDTIKLIIG
;
A
#
# COMPACT_ATOMS: atom_id res chain seq x y z
N MET A 1 -19.55 5.02 -9.54
CA MET A 1 -19.39 6.46 -9.86
C MET A 1 -17.96 6.89 -9.55
N ARG A 2 -17.09 7.07 -10.58
CA ARG A 2 -15.75 7.65 -10.43
C ARG A 2 -15.81 9.19 -10.51
N GLY A 3 -16.49 9.80 -9.56
CA GLY A 3 -16.45 11.24 -9.34
C GLY A 3 -15.56 11.55 -8.14
N SER A 4 -14.82 12.64 -8.19
CA SER A 4 -14.09 13.17 -7.04
C SER A 4 -15.01 13.25 -5.83
N THR A 5 -14.69 12.48 -4.79
CA THR A 5 -15.44 12.45 -3.54
C THR A 5 -15.18 13.74 -2.76
N PRO A 6 -16.05 14.10 -1.81
CA PRO A 6 -15.78 15.21 -0.89
C PRO A 6 -14.42 15.07 -0.15
N LEU A 7 -13.95 13.83 0.04
CA LEU A 7 -12.63 13.55 0.62
C LEU A 7 -11.49 13.89 -0.34
N ASP A 8 -11.65 13.65 -1.65
CA ASP A 8 -10.65 14.02 -2.67
C ASP A 8 -10.52 15.56 -2.79
N VAL A 9 -11.63 16.28 -2.66
CA VAL A 9 -11.65 17.75 -2.65
C VAL A 9 -10.98 18.30 -1.38
N ALA A 10 -11.22 17.66 -0.22
CA ALA A 10 -10.58 18.02 1.04
C ALA A 10 -9.06 17.74 1.01
N ALA A 11 -8.65 16.58 0.49
CA ALA A 11 -7.26 16.22 0.32
C ALA A 11 -6.53 17.19 -0.63
N SER A 12 -7.13 17.51 -1.78
CA SER A 12 -6.59 18.48 -2.74
C SER A 12 -6.39 19.86 -2.10
N SER A 13 -7.39 20.32 -1.33
CA SER A 13 -7.37 21.63 -0.67
C SER A 13 -6.30 21.76 0.43
N VAL A 14 -6.03 20.69 1.17
CA VAL A 14 -4.98 20.67 2.22
C VAL A 14 -3.58 20.69 1.61
N MET A 15 -3.38 20.02 0.48
CA MET A 15 -2.07 19.92 -0.15
C MET A 15 -1.62 21.18 -0.87
N ASP A 16 -2.55 21.89 -1.50
CA ASP A 16 -2.21 23.13 -2.19
C ASP A 16 -1.92 24.28 -1.22
N ASN A 17 -2.23 24.11 0.07
CA ASN A 17 -2.13 25.15 1.08
C ASN A 17 -1.48 24.65 2.37
N ASN A 18 -0.16 24.88 2.51
CA ASN A 18 0.58 24.57 3.73
C ASN A 18 -0.02 25.26 4.99
N GLY A 19 -0.71 26.39 4.84
CA GLY A 19 -1.41 27.05 5.95
C GLY A 19 -2.63 26.28 6.44
N LEU A 20 -3.35 25.59 5.54
CA LEU A 20 -4.44 24.68 5.92
C LEU A 20 -3.90 23.39 6.54
N ALA A 21 -2.79 22.86 6.03
CA ALA A 21 -2.13 21.71 6.64
C ALA A 21 -1.69 22.01 8.08
N LEU A 22 -1.15 23.20 8.35
CA LEU A 22 -0.78 23.65 9.70
C LEU A 22 -1.99 23.97 10.60
N ALA A 23 -3.16 24.21 10.03
CA ALA A 23 -4.40 24.49 10.76
C ALA A 23 -5.21 23.23 11.10
N LEU A 24 -4.75 22.04 10.67
CA LEU A 24 -5.39 20.78 11.04
C LEU A 24 -5.11 20.46 12.51
N GLU A 25 -6.18 20.37 13.30
CA GLU A 25 -6.08 20.06 14.72
C GLU A 25 -6.32 18.57 14.99
N GLU A 26 -5.90 18.10 16.16
CA GLU A 26 -6.08 16.73 16.64
C GLU A 26 -7.52 16.17 16.47
N PRO A 27 -8.61 16.95 16.68
CA PRO A 27 -9.98 16.46 16.48
C PRO A 27 -10.32 16.13 15.03
N ASP A 28 -9.70 16.80 14.06
CA ASP A 28 -9.96 16.56 12.63
C ASP A 28 -9.18 15.35 12.13
N LEU A 29 -7.93 15.19 12.61
CA LEU A 29 -7.14 13.99 12.38
C LEU A 29 -7.77 12.75 13.05
N ASP A 30 -8.36 12.89 14.24
CA ASP A 30 -9.05 11.80 14.92
C ASP A 30 -10.31 11.35 14.16
N LYS A 31 -11.05 12.28 13.55
CA LYS A 31 -12.16 11.93 12.63
C LYS A 31 -11.66 11.17 11.42
N VAL A 32 -10.57 11.62 10.79
CA VAL A 32 -9.97 10.91 9.65
C VAL A 32 -9.54 9.51 10.08
N VAL A 33 -8.78 9.36 11.16
CA VAL A 33 -8.38 8.03 11.68
C VAL A 33 -9.58 7.16 12.03
N THR A 34 -10.66 7.73 12.57
CA THR A 34 -11.91 7.01 12.85
C THR A 34 -12.59 6.55 11.56
N TYR A 35 -12.61 7.37 10.52
CA TYR A 35 -13.11 7.01 9.19
C TYR A 35 -12.21 5.96 8.52
N LEU A 36 -10.89 6.04 8.66
CA LEU A 36 -9.92 5.05 8.18
C LEU A 36 -10.09 3.71 8.93
N ALA A 37 -10.42 3.74 10.22
CA ALA A 37 -10.75 2.54 11.00
C ALA A 37 -12.08 1.89 10.57
N GLY A 38 -13.00 2.67 9.99
CA GLY A 38 -14.30 2.19 9.48
C GLY A 38 -14.32 1.83 7.99
N CYS A 39 -13.36 2.32 7.20
CA CYS A 39 -13.27 2.09 5.77
C CYS A 39 -11.96 1.37 5.44
N GLY A 40 -12.04 0.10 5.04
CA GLY A 40 -10.93 -0.59 4.37
C GLY A 40 -10.47 0.22 3.17
N LEU A 41 -9.33 0.89 3.33
CA LEU A 41 -8.87 2.03 2.53
C LEU A 41 -8.80 1.77 1.03
N GLN A 42 -9.58 2.54 0.27
CA GLN A 42 -9.29 2.82 -1.14
C GLN A 42 -8.14 3.83 -1.22
N SER A 43 -7.09 3.46 -1.98
CA SER A 43 -5.89 4.27 -2.20
C SER A 43 -6.26 5.66 -2.77
N CYS A 44 -5.84 6.72 -2.08
CA CYS A 44 -6.06 8.10 -2.50
C CYS A 44 -4.76 8.65 -3.11
N PRO A 45 -4.65 8.83 -4.44
CA PRO A 45 -3.44 9.29 -5.13
C PRO A 45 -3.07 10.76 -4.83
N ILE A 46 -3.85 11.43 -3.98
CA ILE A 46 -3.79 12.87 -3.81
C ILE A 46 -2.67 13.20 -2.82
N LEU A 47 -2.53 12.51 -1.66
CA LEU A 47 -1.41 12.66 -0.68
C LEU A 47 0.03 12.58 -1.27
N LEU A 48 0.18 12.26 -2.55
CA LEU A 48 1.42 12.20 -3.31
C LEU A 48 2.11 13.56 -3.60
N ALA A 49 1.41 14.70 -3.62
CA ALA A 49 1.91 15.86 -4.39
C ALA A 49 2.99 16.74 -3.71
N LYS A 50 3.18 16.69 -2.40
CA LYS A 50 4.22 17.48 -1.71
C LYS A 50 4.92 16.64 -0.66
N GLY A 51 6.13 16.17 -0.97
CA GLY A 51 7.00 15.42 -0.07
C GLY A 51 7.53 16.21 1.15
N GLU A 52 6.83 17.24 1.60
CA GLU A 52 7.12 17.97 2.83
C GLU A 52 6.26 17.35 3.95
N SER A 53 6.83 16.43 4.72
CA SER A 53 6.17 15.94 5.92
C SER A 53 6.06 17.09 6.92
N VAL A 54 4.85 17.57 7.17
CA VAL A 54 4.59 18.48 8.30
C VAL A 54 4.80 17.68 9.59
N GLU A 55 6.00 17.79 10.16
CA GLU A 55 6.51 16.97 11.28
C GLU A 55 5.57 16.92 12.50
N GLU A 56 4.86 18.02 12.78
CA GLU A 56 3.93 18.07 13.90
C GLU A 56 2.71 17.17 13.63
N ASN A 57 2.17 17.22 12.41
CA ASN A 57 1.02 16.43 11.98
C ASN A 57 1.37 14.94 11.84
N SER A 58 2.55 14.62 11.29
CA SER A 58 2.98 13.22 11.16
C SER A 58 3.16 12.55 12.52
N SER A 59 3.71 13.28 13.51
CA SER A 59 3.86 12.77 14.87
C SER A 59 2.52 12.47 15.53
N VAL A 60 1.50 13.30 15.28
CA VAL A 60 0.13 13.11 15.79
C VAL A 60 -0.52 11.90 15.12
N VAL A 61 -0.40 11.76 13.79
CA VAL A 61 -0.94 10.60 13.05
C VAL A 61 -0.38 9.28 13.59
N VAL A 62 0.93 9.17 13.77
CA VAL A 62 1.54 7.96 14.34
C VAL A 62 1.05 7.70 15.76
N LYS A 63 0.94 8.74 16.60
CA LYS A 63 0.44 8.63 17.99
C LYS A 63 -1.03 8.21 18.08
N LEU A 64 -1.86 8.67 17.15
CA LEU A 64 -3.28 8.29 17.09
C LEU A 64 -3.43 6.84 16.61
N LEU A 65 -2.68 6.44 15.59
CA LEU A 65 -2.71 5.07 15.07
C LEU A 65 -2.28 4.04 16.13
N ILE A 66 -1.18 4.28 16.87
CA ILE A 66 -0.75 3.36 17.93
C ILE A 66 -1.73 3.26 19.11
N ARG A 67 -2.61 4.25 19.29
CA ARG A 67 -3.67 4.22 20.30
C ARG A 67 -4.88 3.40 19.86
N ARG A 68 -4.97 3.09 18.56
CA ARG A 68 -6.06 2.34 17.93
C ARG A 68 -5.49 1.19 17.09
N PRO A 69 -4.94 0.14 17.73
CA PRO A 69 -4.23 -0.94 17.04
C PRO A 69 -5.08 -1.69 16.00
N GLU A 70 -6.41 -1.61 16.08
CA GLU A 70 -7.36 -2.07 15.07
C GLU A 70 -7.16 -1.45 13.68
N CYS A 71 -6.59 -0.24 13.59
CA CYS A 71 -6.36 0.44 12.32
C CYS A 71 -5.27 -0.23 11.46
N PHE A 72 -4.40 -1.04 12.06
CA PHE A 72 -3.29 -1.66 11.34
C PHE A 72 -3.65 -2.96 10.61
N GLY A 73 -4.86 -3.48 10.83
CA GLY A 73 -5.23 -4.82 10.41
C GLY A 73 -4.53 -5.91 11.23
N PRO A 74 -4.96 -7.18 11.06
CA PRO A 74 -4.50 -8.29 11.89
C PRO A 74 -3.01 -8.61 11.73
N ALA A 75 -2.43 -8.36 10.55
CA ALA A 75 -1.03 -8.72 10.26
C ALA A 75 -0.01 -7.88 11.03
N LEU A 76 -0.36 -6.65 11.39
CA LEU A 76 0.55 -5.66 12.01
C LEU A 76 0.23 -5.38 13.49
N ARG A 77 -0.91 -5.88 14.01
CA ARG A 77 -1.34 -5.67 15.40
C ARG A 77 -0.61 -6.59 16.41
N GLY A 78 0.09 -7.64 15.96
CA GLY A 78 0.82 -8.57 16.83
C GLY A 78 -0.04 -9.58 17.61
N GLU A 79 -1.37 -9.42 17.61
CA GLU A 79 -2.31 -10.38 18.21
C GLU A 79 -2.80 -11.38 17.14
N GLY A 80 -2.04 -12.46 16.93
CA GLY A 80 -2.48 -13.60 16.10
C GLY A 80 -2.24 -13.50 14.59
N GLY A 81 -1.61 -12.43 14.09
CA GLY A 81 -1.16 -12.31 12.70
C GLY A 81 0.20 -12.97 12.44
N ASN A 82 0.43 -13.45 11.21
CA ASN A 82 1.70 -14.07 10.79
C ASN A 82 2.72 -13.05 10.23
N GLY A 83 2.54 -11.76 10.50
CA GLY A 83 3.34 -10.67 9.92
C GLY A 83 2.84 -10.21 8.54
N LEU A 84 3.39 -9.08 8.07
CA LEU A 84 2.97 -8.41 6.85
C LEU A 84 3.28 -9.26 5.60
N LEU A 85 4.45 -9.91 5.56
CA LEU A 85 4.85 -10.74 4.43
C LEU A 85 3.88 -11.91 4.21
N ALA A 86 3.47 -12.57 5.30
CA ALA A 86 2.53 -13.68 5.23
C ALA A 86 1.16 -13.21 4.71
N ALA A 87 0.68 -12.06 5.20
CA ALA A 87 -0.58 -11.48 4.75
C ALA A 87 -0.55 -11.10 3.27
N MET A 88 0.55 -10.49 2.78
CA MET A 88 0.72 -10.18 1.36
C MET A 88 0.74 -11.46 0.51
N LYS A 89 1.46 -12.50 0.91
CA LYS A 89 1.50 -13.78 0.18
C LYS A 89 0.13 -14.47 0.15
N GLU A 90 -0.62 -14.42 1.25
CA GLU A 90 -1.98 -14.96 1.31
C GLU A 90 -2.93 -14.16 0.40
N ALA A 91 -2.83 -12.83 0.41
CA ALA A 91 -3.61 -11.96 -0.46
C ALA A 91 -3.33 -12.22 -1.95
N ILE A 92 -2.07 -12.44 -2.33
CA ILE A 92 -1.71 -12.87 -3.69
C ILE A 92 -2.40 -14.18 -4.05
N LYS A 93 -2.34 -15.18 -3.16
CA LYS A 93 -2.96 -16.48 -3.40
C LYS A 93 -4.49 -16.38 -3.56
N ILE A 94 -5.14 -15.52 -2.77
CA ILE A 94 -6.58 -15.22 -2.91
C ILE A 94 -6.85 -14.60 -4.28
N SER A 95 -6.06 -13.59 -4.67
CA SER A 95 -6.18 -12.91 -5.96
C SER A 95 -5.98 -13.85 -7.16
N GLU A 96 -5.14 -14.88 -7.02
CA GLU A 96 -4.90 -15.88 -8.06
C GLU A 96 -5.93 -17.02 -8.07
N THR A 97 -6.78 -17.11 -7.04
CA THR A 97 -7.78 -18.18 -6.90
C THR A 97 -9.18 -17.56 -6.81
N PRO A 98 -9.89 -17.41 -7.94
CA PRO A 98 -11.24 -16.84 -7.96
C PRO A 98 -12.27 -17.56 -7.05
N ALA A 99 -12.02 -18.82 -6.69
CA ALA A 99 -12.86 -19.58 -5.76
C ALA A 99 -12.66 -19.21 -4.27
N LEU A 100 -11.60 -18.47 -3.93
CA LEU A 100 -11.32 -17.98 -2.58
C LEU A 100 -11.82 -16.55 -2.36
N ASP A 101 -12.11 -15.81 -3.44
CA ASP A 101 -12.88 -14.56 -3.33
C ASP A 101 -14.27 -14.94 -2.80
N LEU A 102 -14.63 -14.38 -1.64
CA LEU A 102 -15.93 -14.61 -1.03
C LEU A 102 -17.03 -14.28 -2.06
N PRO A 103 -18.03 -15.15 -2.27
CA PRO A 103 -19.18 -14.76 -3.07
C PRO A 103 -19.78 -13.51 -2.42
N GLY A 104 -19.95 -12.45 -3.22
CA GLY A 104 -20.60 -11.22 -2.79
C GLY A 104 -21.84 -11.54 -1.96
N SER A 105 -21.92 -10.91 -0.80
CA SER A 105 -23.00 -11.01 0.19
C SER A 105 -24.30 -11.66 -0.31
N VAL A 106 -24.57 -12.86 0.20
CA VAL A 106 -25.94 -13.30 0.49
C VAL A 106 -26.55 -12.31 1.49
N HIS A 107 -27.25 -11.29 0.98
CA HIS A 107 -28.36 -10.66 1.68
C HIS A 107 -29.51 -10.50 0.69
N GLY A 108 -30.55 -11.30 0.92
CA GLY A 108 -31.76 -11.28 0.14
C GLY A 108 -32.46 -9.93 0.21
N VAL A 109 -32.79 -9.40 -0.96
CA VAL A 109 -34.05 -8.72 -1.18
C VAL A 109 -34.70 -9.40 -2.38
N SER A 110 -35.77 -10.13 -2.09
CA SER A 110 -36.75 -10.51 -3.09
C SER A 110 -37.26 -9.26 -3.80
N SER A 111 -36.94 -9.10 -5.08
CA SER A 111 -37.77 -8.33 -6.01
C SER A 111 -37.57 -8.86 -7.41
N ASP A 112 -38.58 -9.59 -7.90
CA ASP A 112 -38.94 -9.65 -9.30
C ASP A 112 -38.85 -8.24 -9.91
N VAL A 113 -38.02 -8.04 -10.95
CA VAL A 113 -38.39 -7.35 -12.20
C VAL A 113 -37.24 -7.43 -13.19
N SER A 114 -37.58 -7.86 -14.40
CA SER A 114 -36.75 -7.88 -15.59
C SER A 114 -36.31 -6.48 -16.01
N ALA A 115 -35.04 -6.29 -16.37
CA ALA A 115 -34.62 -5.31 -17.38
C ALA A 115 -33.17 -5.58 -17.81
N ASP A 116 -32.99 -5.54 -19.12
CA ASP A 116 -31.76 -5.52 -19.90
C ASP A 116 -30.80 -4.42 -19.40
N GLY A 117 -29.55 -4.80 -19.08
CA GLY A 117 -28.49 -3.87 -18.66
C GLY A 117 -27.24 -4.64 -18.25
N ASP A 118 -26.13 -4.40 -18.94
CA ASP A 118 -24.77 -4.77 -18.53
C ASP A 118 -24.43 -4.11 -17.18
N ASP A 119 -24.98 -4.62 -16.09
CA ASP A 119 -24.41 -4.44 -14.77
C ASP A 119 -23.28 -5.46 -14.66
N GLU A 120 -22.11 -5.12 -15.22
CA GLU A 120 -20.86 -5.75 -14.81
C GLU A 120 -20.72 -5.48 -13.30
N GLU A 121 -21.24 -6.39 -12.47
CA GLU A 121 -21.04 -6.37 -11.03
C GLU A 121 -19.56 -6.12 -10.77
N GLU A 122 -19.22 -5.01 -10.11
CA GLU A 122 -17.84 -4.63 -9.80
C GLU A 122 -17.24 -5.75 -8.94
N VAL A 123 -16.56 -6.70 -9.58
CA VAL A 123 -15.96 -7.85 -8.91
C VAL A 123 -14.86 -7.33 -8.01
N VAL A 124 -15.13 -7.28 -6.71
CA VAL A 124 -14.13 -6.89 -5.73
C VAL A 124 -13.14 -8.04 -5.57
N HIS A 125 -11.96 -7.90 -6.18
CA HIS A 125 -10.84 -8.80 -5.95
C HIS A 125 -10.33 -8.62 -4.52
N MET A 126 -10.74 -9.51 -3.61
CA MET A 126 -10.45 -9.38 -2.18
C MET A 126 -8.94 -9.39 -1.92
N GLY A 127 -8.21 -10.25 -2.63
CA GLY A 127 -6.75 -10.30 -2.58
C GLY A 127 -6.11 -8.95 -2.92
N ASN A 128 -6.58 -8.30 -3.98
CA ASN A 128 -6.08 -6.99 -4.38
C ASN A 128 -6.44 -5.88 -3.37
N ALA A 129 -7.63 -5.93 -2.79
CA ALA A 129 -8.04 -5.00 -1.74
C ALA A 129 -7.16 -5.12 -0.49
N ILE A 130 -6.82 -6.36 -0.07
CA ILE A 130 -5.92 -6.61 1.06
C ILE A 130 -4.51 -6.08 0.77
N MET A 131 -3.96 -6.38 -0.42
CA MET A 131 -2.64 -5.88 -0.83
C MET A 131 -2.62 -4.35 -0.86
N SER A 132 -3.64 -3.73 -1.45
CA SER A 132 -3.77 -2.28 -1.55
C SER A 132 -3.88 -1.61 -0.18
N PHE A 133 -4.67 -2.18 0.73
CA PHE A 133 -4.81 -1.69 2.10
C PHE A 133 -3.46 -1.64 2.82
N TYR A 134 -2.73 -2.77 2.85
CA TYR A 134 -1.44 -2.82 3.51
C TYR A 134 -0.41 -1.93 2.82
N SER A 135 -0.42 -1.84 1.49
CA SER A 135 0.48 -0.96 0.73
C SER A 135 0.24 0.51 1.07
N ALA A 136 -1.01 0.95 1.14
CA ALA A 136 -1.37 2.32 1.51
C ALA A 136 -1.00 2.64 2.97
N LEU A 137 -1.21 1.69 3.88
CA LEU A 137 -0.84 1.84 5.29
C LEU A 137 0.68 1.99 5.46
N ILE A 138 1.48 1.16 4.77
CA ILE A 138 2.94 1.25 4.81
C ILE A 138 3.44 2.55 4.16
N ASP A 139 2.84 3.00 3.06
CA ASP A 139 3.16 4.28 2.42
C ASP A 139 2.94 5.44 3.40
N LEU A 140 1.77 5.49 4.04
CA LEU A 140 1.43 6.50 5.05
C LEU A 140 2.47 6.51 6.18
N LEU A 141 2.77 5.34 6.77
CA LEU A 141 3.73 5.23 7.87
C LEU A 141 5.16 5.64 7.44
N GLY A 142 5.57 5.30 6.22
CA GLY A 142 6.86 5.70 5.65
C GLY A 142 6.97 7.20 5.46
N ARG A 143 5.89 7.85 5.01
CA ARG A 143 5.80 9.32 4.90
C ARG A 143 5.72 10.01 6.26
N CYS A 144 5.14 9.36 7.27
CA CYS A 144 5.13 9.86 8.64
C CYS A 144 6.47 9.68 9.37
N ALA A 145 7.43 8.96 8.79
CA ALA A 145 8.73 8.78 9.38
C ALA A 145 9.49 10.13 9.48
N PRO A 146 10.10 10.41 10.64
CA PRO A 146 10.72 11.70 10.90
C PRO A 146 11.94 11.94 9.99
N GLU A 147 12.18 13.20 9.64
CA GLU A 147 13.31 13.55 8.78
C GLU A 147 14.68 13.18 9.37
N MET A 148 15.58 12.71 8.49
CA MET A 148 16.92 12.25 8.85
C MET A 148 17.74 13.32 9.59
N HIS A 149 17.58 14.59 9.23
CA HIS A 149 18.31 15.67 9.88
C HIS A 149 17.89 15.87 11.36
N LEU A 150 16.64 15.55 11.73
CA LEU A 150 16.13 15.61 13.10
C LEU A 150 16.63 14.40 13.92
N ILE A 151 16.67 13.24 13.28
CA ILE A 151 17.25 12.01 13.84
C ILE A 151 18.73 12.25 14.17
N ASN A 152 19.50 12.81 13.22
CA ASN A 152 20.93 13.08 13.39
C ASN A 152 21.21 14.14 14.47
N LYS A 153 20.29 15.08 14.67
CA LYS A 153 20.34 16.04 15.79
C LYS A 153 19.94 15.42 17.14
N GLY A 154 19.60 14.14 17.19
CA GLY A 154 19.28 13.43 18.42
C GLY A 154 17.97 13.90 19.08
N LYS A 155 17.02 14.43 18.31
CA LYS A 155 15.72 14.84 18.88
C LYS A 155 14.99 13.61 19.41
N GLY A 156 14.74 13.59 20.72
CA GLY A 156 14.15 12.43 21.40
C GLY A 156 12.83 11.95 20.79
N GLU A 157 11.96 12.86 20.35
CA GLU A 157 10.67 12.48 19.76
C GLU A 157 10.82 11.79 18.39
N ALA A 158 11.73 12.28 17.53
CA ALA A 158 12.03 11.65 16.26
C ALA A 158 12.59 10.22 16.45
N LEU A 159 13.47 10.04 17.44
CA LEU A 159 14.01 8.71 17.77
C LEU A 159 12.92 7.76 18.28
N ARG A 160 11.97 8.25 19.09
CA ARG A 160 10.85 7.45 19.60
C ARG A 160 9.90 7.03 18.50
N ILE A 161 9.50 7.95 17.61
CA ILE A 161 8.64 7.63 16.46
C ILE A 161 9.33 6.61 15.56
N ARG A 162 10.62 6.81 15.25
CA ARG A 162 11.38 5.85 14.44
C ARG A 162 11.43 4.46 15.08
N ALA A 163 11.62 4.39 16.41
CA ALA A 163 11.61 3.11 17.12
C ALA A 163 10.24 2.41 17.06
N ILE A 164 9.15 3.17 17.17
CA ILE A 164 7.78 2.65 17.02
C ILE A 164 7.59 2.08 15.61
N LEU A 165 7.93 2.83 14.56
CA LEU A 165 7.78 2.39 13.17
C LEU A 165 8.58 1.11 12.90
N ARG A 166 9.81 1.02 13.42
CA ARG A 166 10.64 -0.19 13.33
C ARG A 166 10.05 -1.40 14.06
N SER A 167 9.33 -1.17 15.15
CA SER A 167 8.66 -2.25 15.90
C SER A 167 7.40 -2.76 15.21
N LEU A 168 6.72 -1.91 14.42
CA LEU A 168 5.51 -2.27 13.69
C LEU A 168 5.83 -3.09 12.44
N VAL A 169 6.89 -2.74 11.71
CA VAL A 169 7.20 -3.33 10.41
C VAL A 169 8.66 -3.78 10.39
N PRO A 170 8.95 -5.08 10.56
CA PRO A 170 10.32 -5.59 10.55
C PRO A 170 10.92 -5.54 9.13
N THR A 171 12.24 -5.40 9.05
CA THR A 171 12.96 -5.40 7.75
C THR A 171 12.76 -6.69 6.98
N GLU A 172 12.64 -7.82 7.66
CA GLU A 172 12.41 -9.14 7.08
C GLU A 172 11.14 -9.18 6.22
N ASP A 173 10.07 -8.53 6.70
CA ASP A 173 8.81 -8.44 5.95
C ASP A 173 8.98 -7.57 4.70
N LEU A 174 9.62 -6.42 4.82
CA LEU A 174 9.86 -5.49 3.70
C LEU A 174 10.69 -6.16 2.60
N VAL A 175 11.83 -6.74 2.98
CA VAL A 175 12.71 -7.45 2.04
C VAL A 175 11.98 -8.63 1.42
N GLY A 176 11.21 -9.38 2.22
CA GLY A 176 10.41 -10.48 1.75
C GLY A 176 9.39 -10.08 0.69
N ILE A 177 8.70 -8.95 0.86
CA ILE A 177 7.69 -8.43 -0.09
C ILE A 177 8.36 -7.89 -1.35
N ILE A 178 9.46 -7.15 -1.20
CA ILE A 178 10.25 -6.63 -2.33
C ILE A 178 10.79 -7.78 -3.19
N SER A 179 11.09 -8.93 -2.59
CA SER A 179 11.59 -10.13 -3.28
C SER A 179 10.50 -10.96 -3.98
N ILE A 180 9.21 -10.62 -3.83
CA ILE A 180 8.13 -11.36 -4.50
C ILE A 180 8.22 -11.10 -6.02
N PRO A 181 8.29 -12.13 -6.87
CA PRO A 181 8.34 -11.94 -8.32
C PRO A 181 7.05 -11.28 -8.85
N LEU A 182 7.22 -10.33 -9.77
CA LEU A 182 6.09 -9.76 -10.51
C LEU A 182 5.60 -10.74 -11.58
N LYS A 183 4.29 -10.71 -11.86
CA LYS A 183 3.68 -11.57 -12.89
C LYS A 183 4.03 -11.04 -14.27
N MET A 184 4.57 -11.92 -15.11
CA MET A 184 4.99 -11.59 -16.47
C MET A 184 3.93 -12.02 -17.49
N PRO A 185 3.73 -11.27 -18.60
CA PRO A 185 2.97 -11.74 -19.74
C PRO A 185 3.57 -13.03 -20.29
N ILE A 186 2.69 -13.94 -20.71
CA ILE A 186 3.08 -15.25 -21.22
C ILE A 186 2.88 -15.23 -22.74
N THR A 187 3.92 -15.60 -23.49
CA THR A 187 3.80 -15.86 -24.93
C THR A 187 3.33 -17.29 -25.14
N ASN A 188 2.13 -17.44 -25.68
CA ASN A 188 1.53 -18.73 -26.00
C ASN A 188 2.15 -19.32 -27.27
N LYS A 189 1.95 -20.63 -27.47
CA LYS A 189 2.51 -21.37 -28.62
C LYS A 189 1.97 -20.90 -29.98
N ASP A 190 0.84 -20.21 -29.98
CA ASP A 190 0.20 -19.61 -31.16
C ASP A 190 0.72 -18.20 -31.48
N GLY A 191 1.67 -17.68 -30.70
CA GLY A 191 2.21 -16.33 -30.84
C GLY A 191 1.35 -15.26 -30.16
N SER A 192 0.23 -15.61 -29.53
CA SER A 192 -0.55 -14.67 -28.72
C SER A 192 0.15 -14.37 -27.40
N VAL A 193 -0.08 -13.16 -26.86
CA VAL A 193 0.42 -12.78 -25.52
C VAL A 193 -0.76 -12.67 -24.58
N THR A 194 -0.68 -13.37 -23.46
CA THR A 194 -1.62 -13.22 -22.35
C THR A 194 -1.01 -12.27 -21.34
N GLU A 195 -1.61 -11.09 -21.19
CA GLU A 195 -1.21 -10.12 -20.17
C GLU A 195 -1.77 -10.52 -18.80
N PRO A 196 -1.03 -10.23 -17.71
CA PRO A 196 -1.56 -10.38 -16.37
C PRO A 196 -2.67 -9.36 -16.11
N ASP A 197 -3.74 -9.81 -15.44
CA ASP A 197 -4.77 -8.93 -14.93
C ASP A 197 -4.21 -8.07 -13.78
N MET A 198 -4.03 -6.78 -14.05
CA MET A 198 -3.47 -5.82 -13.10
C MET A 198 -4.39 -5.55 -11.90
N SER A 199 -5.69 -5.81 -12.03
CA SER A 199 -6.66 -5.72 -10.92
C SER A 199 -6.67 -6.95 -10.02
N ALA A 200 -6.04 -8.05 -10.43
CA ALA A 200 -5.96 -9.30 -9.69
C ALA A 200 -4.53 -9.84 -9.57
N CYS A 201 -3.51 -8.98 -9.58
CA CYS A 201 -2.11 -9.41 -9.44
C CYS A 201 -1.29 -8.52 -8.51
N PHE A 202 -0.20 -9.08 -8.01
CA PHE A 202 0.84 -8.32 -7.33
C PHE A 202 1.62 -7.44 -8.32
N CYS A 203 1.38 -6.13 -8.26
CA CYS A 203 1.98 -5.15 -9.16
C CYS A 203 3.10 -4.33 -8.47
N PRO A 204 3.89 -3.55 -9.24
CA PRO A 204 4.95 -2.68 -8.70
C PRO A 204 4.47 -1.70 -7.63
N ASP A 205 3.22 -1.23 -7.71
CA ASP A 205 2.64 -0.27 -6.75
C ASP A 205 2.53 -0.85 -5.34
N HIS A 206 2.49 -2.17 -5.19
CA HIS A 206 2.54 -2.84 -3.89
C HIS A 206 3.96 -2.91 -3.31
N LYS A 207 5.01 -2.87 -4.16
CA LYS A 207 6.41 -2.86 -3.72
C LYS A 207 6.90 -1.46 -3.35
N ALA A 208 6.47 -0.43 -4.08
CA ALA A 208 6.98 0.93 -3.91
C ALA A 208 6.88 1.47 -2.46
N PRO A 209 5.75 1.27 -1.73
CA PRO A 209 5.65 1.66 -0.32
C PRO A 209 6.66 0.97 0.59
N MET A 210 6.98 -0.30 0.31
CA MET A 210 7.94 -1.07 1.10
C MET A 210 9.34 -0.48 0.97
N VAL A 211 9.72 -0.06 -0.23
CA VAL A 211 11.00 0.61 -0.52
C VAL A 211 11.05 1.98 0.14
N LEU A 212 9.97 2.77 0.04
CA LEU A 212 9.86 4.08 0.69
C LEU A 212 10.03 3.95 2.21
N PHE A 213 9.31 3.00 2.83
CA PHE A 213 9.40 2.77 4.27
C PHE A 213 10.82 2.35 4.67
N LEU A 214 11.44 1.44 3.90
CA LEU A 214 12.80 0.98 4.16
C LEU A 214 13.80 2.15 4.13
N ASP A 215 13.74 3.00 3.12
CA ASP A 215 14.60 4.20 3.02
C ASP A 215 14.34 5.19 4.18
N ARG A 216 13.06 5.52 4.41
CA ARG A 216 12.67 6.56 5.38
C ARG A 216 12.88 6.15 6.84
N VAL A 217 12.60 4.90 7.20
CA VAL A 217 12.61 4.42 8.59
C VAL A 217 13.93 3.74 8.94
N TYR A 218 14.44 2.88 8.05
CA TYR A 218 15.67 2.15 8.30
C TYR A 218 16.89 2.93 7.80
N GLY A 219 16.79 3.52 6.61
CA GLY A 219 17.94 4.06 5.89
C GLY A 219 18.79 2.91 5.33
N ILE A 220 19.34 3.10 4.14
CA ILE A 220 20.23 2.13 3.51
C ILE A 220 21.66 2.65 3.59
N GLU A 221 22.31 2.41 4.73
CA GLU A 221 23.70 2.84 4.97
C GLU A 221 24.71 1.72 4.77
N ASP A 222 24.30 0.46 4.97
CA ASP A 222 25.17 -0.71 4.79
C ASP A 222 25.17 -1.18 3.32
N GLN A 223 26.36 -1.21 2.73
CA GLN A 223 26.57 -1.68 1.35
C GLN A 223 26.15 -3.14 1.19
N SER A 224 26.39 -3.98 2.20
CA SER A 224 26.06 -5.42 2.12
C SER A 224 24.56 -5.62 2.02
N PHE A 225 23.79 -4.89 2.85
CA PHE A 225 22.34 -4.86 2.79
C PHE A 225 21.80 -4.33 1.45
N LEU A 226 22.37 -3.24 0.91
CA LEU A 226 21.98 -2.71 -0.40
C LEU A 226 22.20 -3.75 -1.52
N LEU A 227 23.38 -4.39 -1.53
CA LEU A 227 23.72 -5.41 -2.53
C LEU A 227 22.78 -6.61 -2.44
N HIS A 228 22.45 -7.04 -1.22
CA HIS A 228 21.47 -8.09 -1.01
C HIS A 228 20.10 -7.70 -1.58
N LEU A 229 19.59 -6.50 -1.26
CA LEU A 229 18.30 -6.01 -1.76
C LEU A 229 18.25 -5.89 -3.29
N LEU A 230 19.35 -5.45 -3.90
CA LEU A 230 19.51 -5.44 -5.36
C LEU A 230 19.41 -6.86 -5.93
N GLU A 231 20.07 -7.83 -5.31
CA GLU A 231 20.11 -9.22 -5.77
C GLU A 231 18.75 -9.92 -5.68
N VAL A 232 18.06 -9.81 -4.53
CA VAL A 232 16.82 -10.57 -4.28
C VAL A 232 15.56 -9.87 -4.77
N GLY A 233 15.58 -8.55 -4.91
CA GLY A 233 14.41 -7.73 -5.27
C GLY A 233 14.53 -7.06 -6.62
N PHE A 234 15.43 -6.08 -6.73
CA PHE A 234 15.43 -5.16 -7.86
C PHE A 234 15.97 -5.77 -9.17
N LEU A 235 17.01 -6.60 -9.13
CA LEU A 235 17.56 -7.23 -10.34
C LEU A 235 16.57 -8.20 -11.01
N PRO A 236 15.84 -9.07 -10.28
CA PRO A 236 14.74 -9.84 -10.85
C PRO A 236 13.71 -8.97 -11.56
N ASP A 237 13.26 -7.87 -10.94
CA ASP A 237 12.28 -6.96 -11.53
C ASP A 237 12.82 -6.24 -12.78
N LEU A 238 14.08 -5.83 -12.77
CA LEU A 238 14.73 -5.19 -13.92
C LEU A 238 14.90 -6.17 -15.09
N ARG A 239 15.26 -7.42 -14.80
CA ARG A 239 15.33 -8.49 -15.81
C ARG A 239 13.95 -8.79 -16.39
N ALA A 240 12.93 -8.82 -15.55
CA ALA A 240 11.54 -8.90 -15.98
C ALA A 240 11.20 -7.75 -16.93
N ALA A 241 11.39 -6.50 -16.53
CA ALA A 241 11.09 -5.34 -17.36
C ALA A 241 11.79 -5.38 -18.74
N THR A 242 13.09 -5.70 -18.77
CA THR A 242 13.86 -5.81 -20.02
C THR A 242 13.39 -6.96 -20.94
N SER A 243 12.88 -8.06 -20.37
CA SER A 243 12.29 -9.14 -21.16
C SER A 243 10.98 -8.72 -21.85
N LEU A 244 10.18 -7.84 -21.25
CA LEU A 244 8.94 -7.30 -21.84
C LEU A 244 9.23 -6.44 -23.07
N ASP A 245 10.27 -5.61 -23.00
CA ASP A 245 10.67 -4.75 -24.12
C ASP A 245 11.09 -5.59 -25.33
N THR A 246 11.73 -6.72 -25.07
CA THR A 246 12.10 -7.67 -26.13
C THR A 246 10.86 -8.33 -26.75
N ILE A 247 9.85 -8.70 -25.94
CA ILE A 247 8.58 -9.24 -26.43
C ILE A 247 7.82 -8.20 -27.26
N LYS A 248 7.75 -6.94 -26.81
CA LYS A 248 7.13 -5.84 -27.57
C LYS A 248 7.83 -5.62 -28.91
N LEU A 249 9.16 -5.75 -28.97
CA LEU A 249 9.95 -5.64 -30.20
C LEU A 249 9.79 -6.85 -31.15
N ILE A 250 9.42 -8.03 -30.65
CA ILE A 250 9.17 -9.22 -31.48
C ILE A 250 7.77 -9.19 -32.12
N ILE A 251 6.82 -8.51 -31.48
CA ILE A 251 5.41 -8.50 -31.88
C ILE A 251 5.01 -7.22 -32.63
N GLY A 252 5.78 -6.13 -32.50
CA GLY A 252 5.62 -4.89 -33.26
C GLY A 252 6.36 -4.91 -34.60
#